data_AF-A0A4Y5Z4Z3-F1
#
_entry.id   AF-A0A4Y5Z4Z3-F1
#
_cell.length_a   1.000
_cell.length_b   1.000
_cell.length_c   1.000
_cell.angle_alpha   90.00
_cell.angle_beta   90.00
_cell.angle_gamma   90.00
#
_symmetry.space_group_name_H-M   'P 1'
#
loop_
_entity.id
_entity.type
_entity.pdbx_description
1 polymer ?
#
loop_
_entity_poly.entity_id
_entity_poly.type
_entity_poly.pdbx_seq_one_letter_code
_entity_poly.pdbx_strand_id
1 'polypeptide(L)'
;MKRYGRLVALLLPTAGMAATPPPPPDLGPLVARLVDDTTKDSVSQARAFRLLMGLGRPAVPYVIAHLGDSRKLAEQSIWVQAPTGRSDTQYHPWYVHDGLLAVLKELTGYSRAPLTGHLLPSQRAKSTRKWVAYCVDRYPAQAAVCQSALQNSDIGHGAGPQVADAR
;
A
#
# COMPACT_ATOMS: atom_id res chain seq x y z
N MET A 1 -48.87 39.21 48.32
CA MET A 1 -49.08 39.16 46.86
C MET A 1 -47.76 39.52 46.16
N LYS A 2 -47.09 38.57 45.49
CA LYS A 2 -45.90 38.81 44.67
C LYS A 2 -45.91 37.84 43.48
N ARG A 3 -46.02 38.39 42.27
CA ARG A 3 -45.97 37.65 40.99
C ARG A 3 -44.52 37.64 40.51
N TYR A 4 -43.95 36.47 40.24
CA TYR A 4 -42.68 36.34 39.54
C TYR A 4 -42.94 35.68 38.17
N GLY A 5 -42.77 36.46 37.11
CA GLY A 5 -42.91 36.02 35.74
C GLY A 5 -41.74 35.15 35.30
N ARG A 6 -42.04 33.97 34.75
CA ARG A 6 -41.07 33.10 34.07
C ARG A 6 -40.82 33.64 32.66
N LEU A 7 -39.62 34.12 32.39
CA LEU A 7 -39.10 34.33 31.03
C LEU A 7 -38.63 32.98 30.48
N VAL A 8 -39.31 32.51 29.44
CA VAL A 8 -38.89 31.34 28.65
C VAL A 8 -38.05 31.86 27.49
N ALA A 9 -36.73 31.61 27.54
CA ALA A 9 -35.82 31.90 26.45
C ALA A 9 -35.86 30.74 25.44
N LEU A 10 -36.39 31.00 24.25
CA LEU A 10 -36.35 30.09 23.10
C LEU A 10 -34.94 30.12 22.48
N LEU A 11 -34.16 29.07 22.72
CA LEU A 11 -32.92 28.79 22.00
C LEU A 11 -33.28 28.15 20.65
N LEU A 12 -33.01 28.87 19.56
CA LEU A 12 -33.11 28.35 18.19
C LEU A 12 -31.89 27.44 17.91
N PRO A 13 -32.09 26.19 17.47
CA PRO A 13 -30.98 25.32 17.06
C PRO A 13 -30.38 25.84 15.74
N THR A 14 -29.15 26.36 15.79
CA THR A 14 -28.36 26.60 14.59
C THR A 14 -27.95 25.25 14.00
N ALA A 15 -28.66 24.81 12.97
CA ALA A 15 -28.29 23.66 12.16
C ALA A 15 -26.97 23.98 11.43
N GLY A 16 -25.85 23.65 12.05
CA GLY A 16 -24.56 23.64 11.39
C GLY A 16 -24.58 22.53 10.33
N MET A 17 -24.62 22.91 9.05
CA MET A 17 -24.29 21.98 7.96
C MET A 17 -22.88 21.47 8.21
N ALA A 18 -22.76 20.21 8.65
CA ALA A 18 -21.48 19.54 8.72
C ALA A 18 -20.97 19.38 7.28
N ALA A 19 -20.04 20.25 6.88
CA ALA A 19 -19.32 20.10 5.63
C ALA A 19 -18.62 18.73 5.65
N THR A 20 -18.96 17.87 4.70
CA THR A 20 -18.31 16.58 4.55
C THR A 20 -16.83 16.85 4.26
N PRO A 21 -15.88 16.28 5.04
CA PRO A 21 -14.47 16.50 4.77
C PRO A 21 -14.14 16.05 3.35
N PRO A 22 -13.23 16.76 2.64
CA PRO A 22 -12.85 16.38 1.30
C PRO A 22 -12.31 14.94 1.30
N PRO A 23 -12.55 14.17 0.22
CA PRO A 23 -12.01 12.83 0.13
C PRO A 23 -10.49 12.87 0.26
N PRO A 24 -9.87 11.87 0.90
CA PRO A 24 -8.42 11.80 1.00
C PRO A 24 -7.80 11.80 -0.41
N PRO A 25 -6.59 12.36 -0.57
CA PRO A 25 -5.93 12.41 -1.87
C PRO A 25 -5.72 11.00 -2.43
N ASP A 26 -5.96 10.85 -3.73
CA ASP A 26 -5.60 9.64 -4.46
C ASP A 26 -4.08 9.53 -4.53
N LEU A 27 -3.53 8.52 -3.84
CA LEU A 27 -2.08 8.28 -3.80
C LEU A 27 -1.62 7.37 -4.95
N GLY A 28 -2.53 6.85 -5.78
CA GLY A 28 -2.24 5.89 -6.86
C GLY A 28 -1.11 6.35 -7.79
N PRO A 29 -1.20 7.54 -8.42
CA PRO A 29 -0.15 8.02 -9.31
C PRO A 29 1.22 8.21 -8.63
N LEU A 30 1.21 8.67 -7.37
CA LEU A 30 2.45 8.85 -6.61
C LEU A 30 3.08 7.51 -6.28
N VAL A 31 2.30 6.55 -5.78
CA VAL A 31 2.79 5.21 -5.44
C VAL A 31 3.30 4.50 -6.68
N ALA A 32 2.58 4.55 -7.81
CA ALA A 32 3.01 3.94 -9.06
C ALA A 32 4.38 4.47 -9.51
N ARG A 33 4.57 5.79 -9.50
CA ARG A 33 5.86 6.41 -9.82
C ARG A 33 6.97 5.95 -8.88
N LEU A 34 6.70 5.90 -7.57
CA LEU A 34 7.70 5.46 -6.59
C LEU A 34 8.06 3.99 -6.80
N VAL A 35 7.08 3.13 -7.12
CA VAL A 35 7.33 1.72 -7.46
C VAL A 35 8.23 1.61 -8.68
N ASP A 36 7.99 2.39 -9.73
CA ASP A 36 8.86 2.40 -10.92
C ASP A 36 10.27 2.92 -10.62
N ASP A 37 10.41 3.89 -9.71
CA ASP A 37 11.73 4.38 -9.28
C ASP A 37 12.55 3.29 -8.56
N THR A 38 11.93 2.24 -8.02
CA THR A 38 12.65 1.13 -7.34
C THR A 38 13.52 0.28 -8.27
N THR A 39 13.30 0.33 -9.58
CA THR A 39 14.04 -0.49 -10.55
C THR A 39 15.07 0.29 -11.36
N LYS A 40 15.26 1.60 -11.08
CA LYS A 40 16.12 2.47 -11.91
C LYS A 40 17.59 2.37 -11.55
N ASP A 41 17.92 2.75 -10.32
CA ASP A 41 19.27 2.77 -9.76
C ASP A 41 19.17 2.75 -8.22
N SER A 42 20.28 2.49 -7.53
CA SER A 42 20.29 2.34 -6.07
C SER A 42 19.85 3.59 -5.31
N VAL A 43 20.17 4.79 -5.82
CA VAL A 43 19.79 6.06 -5.20
C VAL A 43 18.28 6.28 -5.34
N SER A 44 17.75 6.10 -6.54
CA SER A 44 16.32 6.18 -6.84
C SER A 44 15.53 5.15 -6.01
N GLN A 45 16.03 3.92 -5.91
CA GLN A 45 15.42 2.86 -5.10
C GLN A 45 15.37 3.21 -3.61
N ALA A 46 16.50 3.60 -3.01
CA ALA A 46 16.55 3.94 -1.59
C ALA A 46 15.61 5.10 -1.27
N ARG A 47 15.60 6.12 -2.13
CA ARG A 47 14.66 7.25 -2.02
C ARG A 47 13.21 6.78 -2.15
N ALA A 48 12.90 5.93 -3.12
CA ALA A 48 11.56 5.43 -3.37
C ALA A 48 10.99 4.65 -2.18
N PHE A 49 11.75 3.68 -1.64
CA PHE A 49 11.31 2.92 -0.48
C PHE A 49 11.12 3.80 0.76
N ARG A 50 12.03 4.73 1.02
CA ARG A 50 11.88 5.70 2.12
C ARG A 50 10.58 6.51 1.97
N LEU A 51 10.30 7.01 0.77
CA LEU A 51 9.07 7.78 0.50
C LEU A 51 7.82 6.91 0.63
N LEU A 52 7.81 5.68 0.09
CA LEU A 52 6.69 4.75 0.22
C LEU A 52 6.34 4.47 1.69
N MET A 53 7.34 4.22 2.54
CA MET A 53 7.15 4.04 3.98
C MET A 53 6.66 5.34 4.66
N GLY A 54 7.16 6.49 4.23
CA GLY A 54 6.77 7.81 4.75
C GLY A 54 5.33 8.23 4.44
N LEU A 55 4.68 7.63 3.43
CA LEU A 55 3.26 7.89 3.14
C LEU A 55 2.31 7.35 4.23
N GLY A 56 2.78 6.42 5.06
CA GLY A 56 2.02 5.88 6.17
C GLY A 56 0.83 5.01 5.72
N ARG A 57 -0.07 4.74 6.68
CA ARG A 57 -1.19 3.81 6.51
C ARG A 57 -2.12 4.11 5.32
N PRO A 58 -2.40 5.37 4.93
CA PRO A 58 -3.21 5.66 3.75
C PRO A 58 -2.66 5.09 2.43
N ALA A 59 -1.35 4.82 2.33
CA ALA A 59 -0.75 4.23 1.13
C ALA A 59 -0.97 2.72 0.98
N VAL A 60 -1.42 2.02 2.03
CA VAL A 60 -1.52 0.55 2.05
C VAL A 60 -2.31 -0.01 0.86
N PRO A 61 -3.51 0.50 0.50
CA PRO A 61 -4.25 -0.03 -0.65
C PRO A 61 -3.49 0.10 -1.97
N TYR A 62 -2.83 1.23 -2.17
CA TYR A 62 -2.08 1.53 -3.38
C TYR A 62 -0.79 0.71 -3.46
N VAL A 63 -0.08 0.49 -2.36
CA VAL A 63 1.08 -0.41 -2.34
C VAL A 63 0.66 -1.86 -2.64
N ILE A 64 -0.48 -2.30 -2.10
CA ILE A 64 -1.02 -3.65 -2.36
C ILE A 64 -1.37 -3.82 -3.84
N ALA A 65 -1.92 -2.80 -4.51
CA ALA A 65 -2.22 -2.82 -5.94
C ALA A 65 -1.02 -3.20 -6.84
N HIS A 66 0.21 -2.91 -6.39
CA HIS A 66 1.45 -3.24 -7.09
C HIS A 66 2.07 -4.58 -6.68
N LEU A 67 1.49 -5.32 -5.73
CA LEU A 67 1.96 -6.66 -5.43
C LEU A 67 1.77 -7.58 -6.64
N GLY A 68 2.84 -8.29 -6.97
CA GLY A 68 2.91 -9.15 -8.15
C GLY A 68 3.99 -8.68 -9.12
N ASP A 69 4.46 -7.43 -8.98
CA ASP A 69 5.59 -6.90 -9.74
C ASP A 69 6.84 -7.77 -9.57
N SER A 70 7.25 -8.39 -10.67
CA SER A 70 8.34 -9.35 -10.74
C SER A 70 9.63 -8.76 -11.30
N ARG A 71 9.67 -7.44 -11.55
CA ARG A 71 10.89 -6.75 -11.93
C ARG A 71 11.93 -6.89 -10.83
N LYS A 72 13.20 -7.00 -11.22
CA LYS A 72 14.32 -6.99 -10.29
C LYS A 72 14.50 -5.58 -9.74
N LEU A 73 14.87 -5.50 -8.46
CA LEU A 73 15.32 -4.26 -7.85
C LEU A 73 16.69 -3.86 -8.39
N ALA A 74 16.99 -2.56 -8.35
CA ALA A 74 18.30 -2.04 -8.73
C ALA A 74 19.39 -2.54 -7.76
N GLU A 75 19.05 -2.67 -6.48
CA GLU A 75 19.90 -3.22 -5.44
C GLU A 75 19.13 -4.21 -4.57
N GLN A 76 19.77 -5.30 -4.14
CA GLN A 76 19.13 -6.31 -3.30
C GLN A 76 19.14 -5.96 -1.80
N SER A 77 18.96 -4.68 -1.49
CA SER A 77 19.02 -4.15 -0.14
C SER A 77 18.04 -2.99 0.07
N ILE A 78 17.41 -2.95 1.24
CA ILE A 78 16.62 -1.82 1.72
C ILE A 78 17.00 -1.57 3.17
N TRP A 79 17.44 -0.36 3.48
CA TRP A 79 17.66 0.10 4.85
C TRP A 79 16.46 0.88 5.36
N VAL A 80 15.90 0.41 6.47
CA VAL A 80 14.85 1.12 7.21
C VAL A 80 15.49 1.69 8.47
N GLN A 81 15.54 3.02 8.51
CA GLN A 81 15.98 3.76 9.69
C GLN A 81 14.85 3.72 10.71
N ALA A 82 15.15 3.18 11.88
CA ALA A 82 14.16 3.11 12.94
C ALA A 82 13.98 4.50 13.60
N PRO A 83 12.77 4.85 14.05
CA PRO A 83 12.60 5.95 14.99
C PRO A 83 13.44 5.68 16.24
N THR A 84 13.89 6.76 16.89
CA THR A 84 14.80 6.74 18.05
C THR A 84 14.53 5.58 19.03
N GLY A 85 15.58 4.82 19.36
CA GLY A 85 15.53 3.77 20.39
C GLY A 85 15.35 2.34 19.88
N ARG A 86 15.15 2.12 18.57
CA ARG A 86 15.20 0.79 17.92
C ARG A 86 16.39 0.71 16.96
N SER A 87 16.92 -0.49 16.74
CA SER A 87 17.95 -0.73 15.73
C SER A 87 17.39 -0.62 14.32
N ASP A 88 18.19 -0.04 13.43
CA ASP A 88 17.93 -0.05 12.00
C ASP A 88 17.72 -1.48 11.50
N THR A 89 16.85 -1.61 10.50
CA THR A 89 16.50 -2.90 9.91
C THR A 89 16.93 -2.93 8.45
N GLN A 90 17.72 -3.94 8.08
CA GLN A 90 18.08 -4.19 6.69
C GLN A 90 17.23 -5.35 6.15
N TYR A 91 16.57 -5.12 5.02
CA TYR A 91 15.90 -6.14 4.22
C TYR A 91 16.73 -6.46 2.97
N HIS A 92 16.62 -7.68 2.46
CA HIS A 92 17.37 -8.13 1.28
C HIS A 92 16.47 -8.61 0.12
N PRO A 93 15.53 -7.78 -0.38
CA PRO A 93 14.63 -8.19 -1.46
C PRO A 93 15.31 -8.18 -2.82
N TRP A 94 14.95 -9.14 -3.66
CA TRP A 94 15.47 -9.29 -5.02
C TRP A 94 14.52 -8.69 -6.06
N TYR A 95 13.23 -8.72 -5.76
CA TYR A 95 12.15 -8.29 -6.65
C TYR A 95 11.33 -7.19 -6.00
N VAL A 96 10.70 -6.36 -6.83
CA VAL A 96 9.82 -5.28 -6.40
C VAL A 96 8.76 -5.80 -5.43
N HIS A 97 8.07 -6.90 -5.76
CA HIS A 97 7.11 -7.54 -4.86
C HIS A 97 7.68 -7.75 -3.45
N ASP A 98 8.89 -8.32 -3.32
CA ASP A 98 9.50 -8.65 -2.03
C ASP A 98 9.88 -7.37 -1.26
N GLY A 99 10.30 -6.32 -1.96
CA GLY A 99 10.52 -5.00 -1.38
C GLY A 99 9.23 -4.36 -0.87
N LEU A 100 8.12 -4.48 -1.62
CA LEU A 100 6.81 -3.99 -1.21
C LEU A 100 6.25 -4.75 0.01
N LEU A 101 6.59 -6.03 0.19
CA LEU A 101 6.26 -6.74 1.43
C LEU A 101 6.96 -6.14 2.66
N ALA A 102 8.21 -5.68 2.51
CA ALA A 102 8.92 -4.97 3.58
C ALA A 102 8.25 -3.61 3.87
N VAL A 103 7.91 -2.84 2.82
CA VAL A 103 7.14 -1.59 2.98
C VAL A 103 5.84 -1.84 3.73
N LEU A 104 5.06 -2.86 3.34
CA LEU A 104 3.80 -3.18 4.00
C LEU A 104 4.00 -3.54 5.46
N LYS A 105 5.05 -4.29 5.82
CA LYS A 105 5.38 -4.56 7.22
C LYS A 105 5.64 -3.28 8.01
N GLU A 106 6.37 -2.33 7.45
CA GLU A 106 6.63 -1.05 8.14
C GLU A 106 5.35 -0.20 8.25
N LEU A 107 4.48 -0.22 7.24
CA LEU A 107 3.21 0.51 7.25
C LEU A 107 2.16 -0.08 8.20
N THR A 108 2.14 -1.41 8.38
CA THR A 108 1.11 -2.09 9.17
C THR A 108 1.60 -2.65 10.50
N GLY A 109 2.91 -2.71 10.72
CA GLY A 109 3.55 -3.28 11.91
C GLY A 109 3.66 -4.81 11.91
N TYR A 110 3.23 -5.50 10.85
CA TYR A 110 3.28 -6.96 10.77
C TYR A 110 3.32 -7.44 9.32
N SER A 111 3.81 -8.67 9.08
CA SER A 111 3.88 -9.25 7.74
C SER A 111 2.83 -10.34 7.53
N ARG A 112 2.31 -10.46 6.30
CA ARG A 112 1.45 -11.57 5.83
C ARG A 112 2.19 -12.57 4.94
N ALA A 113 3.52 -12.45 4.85
CA ALA A 113 4.40 -13.29 4.05
C ALA A 113 5.80 -13.40 4.66
N PRO A 114 6.58 -14.44 4.33
CA PRO A 114 8.00 -14.45 4.65
C PRO A 114 8.71 -13.26 3.98
N LEU A 115 9.63 -12.63 4.71
CA LEU A 115 10.48 -11.54 4.20
C LEU A 115 11.89 -12.06 3.90
N THR A 116 11.97 -13.19 3.19
CA THR A 116 13.24 -13.81 2.79
C THR A 116 13.89 -13.10 1.61
N GLY A 117 13.12 -12.25 0.91
CA GLY A 117 13.60 -11.40 -0.15
C GLY A 117 13.67 -12.06 -1.53
N HIS A 118 13.33 -13.32 -1.67
CA HIS A 118 13.41 -14.04 -2.96
C HIS A 118 12.25 -15.04 -3.10
N LEU A 119 11.02 -14.56 -2.90
CA LEU A 119 9.87 -15.46 -2.91
C LEU A 119 9.67 -16.07 -4.31
N LEU A 120 9.38 -17.37 -4.33
CA LEU A 120 8.97 -18.08 -5.54
C LEU A 120 7.69 -17.45 -6.10
N PRO A 121 7.44 -17.51 -7.42
CA PRO A 121 6.21 -16.96 -8.02
C PRO A 121 4.92 -17.42 -7.32
N SER A 122 4.84 -18.71 -6.96
CA SER A 122 3.69 -19.27 -6.23
C SER A 122 3.52 -18.68 -4.83
N GLN A 123 4.62 -18.37 -4.13
CA GLN A 123 4.61 -17.72 -2.83
C GLN A 123 4.19 -16.26 -2.94
N ARG A 124 4.67 -15.55 -3.97
CA ARG A 124 4.27 -14.17 -4.28
C ARG A 124 2.77 -14.11 -4.53
N ALA A 125 2.23 -14.94 -5.42
CA ALA A 125 0.80 -15.02 -5.68
C ALA A 125 -0.02 -15.34 -4.42
N LYS A 126 0.45 -16.28 -3.58
CA LYS A 126 -0.20 -16.60 -2.29
C LYS A 126 -0.20 -15.40 -1.33
N SER A 127 0.90 -14.65 -1.26
CA SER A 127 0.98 -13.47 -0.40
C SER A 127 0.14 -12.31 -0.92
N THR A 128 0.08 -12.08 -2.25
CA THR A 128 -0.81 -11.09 -2.88
C THR A 128 -2.26 -11.35 -2.45
N ARG A 129 -2.75 -12.59 -2.55
CA ARG A 129 -4.11 -12.93 -2.11
C ARG A 129 -4.36 -12.62 -0.63
N LYS A 130 -3.41 -12.94 0.25
CA LYS A 130 -3.52 -12.64 1.69
C LYS A 130 -3.57 -11.14 1.98
N TRP A 131 -2.78 -10.35 1.25
CA TRP A 131 -2.74 -8.90 1.38
C TRP A 131 -3.99 -8.25 0.79
N VAL A 132 -4.47 -8.70 -0.37
CA VAL A 132 -5.73 -8.22 -0.97
C VAL A 132 -6.90 -8.47 -0.03
N ALA A 133 -7.02 -9.69 0.53
CA ALA A 133 -8.09 -10.01 1.48
C ALA A 133 -8.08 -9.07 2.69
N TYR A 134 -6.90 -8.81 3.27
CA TYR A 134 -6.74 -7.83 4.34
C TYR A 134 -7.11 -6.41 3.91
N CYS A 135 -6.69 -6.01 2.72
CA CYS A 135 -6.91 -4.68 2.20
C CYS A 135 -8.40 -4.38 2.03
N VAL A 136 -9.14 -5.31 1.43
CA VAL A 136 -10.60 -5.19 1.23
C VAL A 136 -11.33 -5.11 2.57
N ASP A 137 -10.92 -5.92 3.54
CA ASP A 137 -11.49 -5.91 4.90
C ASP A 137 -11.20 -4.58 5.63
N ARG A 138 -9.96 -4.09 5.56
CA ARG A 138 -9.52 -2.93 6.35
C ARG A 138 -9.80 -1.57 5.71
N TYR A 139 -9.92 -1.55 4.38
CA TYR A 139 -10.09 -0.37 3.53
C TYR A 139 -11.23 -0.60 2.52
N PRO A 140 -12.48 -0.80 2.97
CA PRO A 140 -13.59 -1.17 2.09
C PRO A 140 -13.90 -0.11 1.03
N ALA A 141 -13.68 1.17 1.33
CA ALA A 141 -13.83 2.26 0.35
C ALA A 141 -12.82 2.20 -0.80
N GLN A 142 -11.71 1.45 -0.64
CA GLN A 142 -10.67 1.26 -1.63
C GLN A 142 -10.61 -0.19 -2.14
N ALA A 143 -11.67 -0.99 -1.94
CA ALA A 143 -11.67 -2.42 -2.29
C ALA A 143 -11.31 -2.67 -3.77
N ALA A 144 -11.76 -1.82 -4.69
CA ALA A 144 -11.40 -1.92 -6.12
C ALA A 144 -9.89 -1.75 -6.35
N VAL A 145 -9.26 -0.77 -5.68
CA VAL A 145 -7.80 -0.57 -5.72
C VAL A 145 -7.08 -1.80 -5.17
N CYS A 146 -7.53 -2.30 -4.01
CA CYS A 146 -6.97 -3.50 -3.40
C CYS A 146 -7.00 -4.71 -4.35
N GLN A 147 -8.11 -4.92 -5.07
CA GLN A 147 -8.32 -6.09 -5.93
C GLN A 147 -7.51 -6.05 -7.24
N SER A 148 -7.08 -4.88 -7.70
CA SER A 148 -6.30 -4.72 -8.93
C SER A 148 -4.99 -5.55 -8.94
N ALA A 149 -4.42 -5.82 -7.76
CA ALA A 149 -3.21 -6.64 -7.60
C ALA A 149 -3.38 -8.08 -8.13
N LEU A 150 -4.61 -8.62 -8.07
CA LEU A 150 -4.90 -9.97 -8.56
C LEU A 150 -4.83 -10.03 -10.08
N GLN A 151 -5.30 -8.98 -10.75
CA GLN A 151 -5.24 -8.86 -12.22
C GLN A 151 -3.79 -8.78 -12.72
N ASN A 152 -2.93 -8.05 -11.99
CA ASN A 152 -1.51 -7.92 -12.29
C ASN A 152 -0.72 -9.22 -12.08
N SER A 153 -1.19 -10.09 -11.18
CA SER A 153 -0.52 -11.35 -10.84
C SER A 153 -0.80 -12.49 -11.82
N ASP A 154 -1.95 -12.45 -12.51
CA ASP A 154 -2.38 -13.50 -13.44
C ASP A 154 -1.77 -13.33 -14.85
N ILE A 155 -1.41 -12.11 -15.26
CA ILE A 155 -0.71 -11.84 -16.53
C ILE A 155 0.69 -12.51 -16.57
N GLY A 156 1.25 -12.86 -15.42
CA GLY A 156 2.51 -13.60 -15.31
C GLY A 156 2.46 -15.10 -15.66
N HIS A 157 1.29 -15.66 -16.00
CA HIS A 157 1.11 -17.09 -16.33
C HIS A 157 0.81 -17.36 -17.83
N GLY A 158 0.90 -16.37 -18.72
CA GLY A 158 0.36 -16.46 -20.09
C GLY A 158 1.29 -16.22 -21.28
N ALA A 159 2.62 -16.16 -21.11
CA ALA A 159 3.54 -15.98 -22.25
C ALA A 159 4.56 -17.12 -22.35
N GLY A 160 4.06 -18.34 -22.61
CA GLY A 160 4.86 -19.36 -23.30
C GLY A 160 4.90 -19.02 -24.80
N PRO A 161 6.00 -19.30 -25.52
CA PRO A 161 6.08 -19.01 -26.95
C PRO A 161 4.97 -19.79 -27.68
N GLN A 162 4.11 -19.07 -28.40
CA GLN A 162 3.31 -19.68 -29.45
C GLN A 162 4.29 -20.21 -30.50
N VAL A 163 4.49 -21.52 -30.51
CA VAL A 163 5.10 -22.22 -31.62
C VAL A 163 4.18 -21.96 -32.82
N ALA A 164 4.65 -21.13 -33.74
CA ALA A 164 4.04 -21.01 -35.05
C ALA A 164 4.30 -22.33 -35.78
N ASP A 165 3.25 -23.15 -35.94
CA ASP A 165 3.23 -24.22 -36.92
C ASP A 165 3.34 -23.57 -38.31
N ALA A 166 4.54 -23.67 -38.91
CA ALA A 166 4.75 -23.44 -40.31
C ALA A 166 4.31 -24.69 -41.08
N ARG A 167 3.31 -24.50 -41.95
CA ARG A 167 3.05 -25.39 -43.09
C ARG A 167 4.05 -25.13 -44.20
#